data_AF-A0A7S8EBN6-F1
#
_entry.id   AF-A0A7S8EBN6-F1
#
_cell.length_a   1.000
_cell.length_b   1.000
_cell.length_c   1.000
_cell.angle_alpha   90.00
_cell.angle_beta   90.00
_cell.angle_gamma   90.00
#
_symmetry.space_group_name_H-M   'P 1'
#
loop_
_entity.id
_entity.type
_entity.pdbx_description
1 polymer ?
#
loop_
_entity_poly.entity_id
_entity_poly.type
_entity_poly.pdbx_seq_one_letter_code
_entity_poly.pdbx_strand_id
1 'polypeptide(L)'
;MTKLETIMGIQEQIAEAITSAFDELGGDPNSAVQAALRHNRVDDWVQQETAKIAVAGGVEMAVPGLHALTIPAGITFLLHKMATISWGIGALKGAYIVETAQYSDLRNILTLWANSSYYTPHVMDYVAIKMDLFAYVCTVEGYQKLEVAIANTDAKDIDNVIVNTLHVLKSLADELAEDERAKLMVNTIAGEDVAHRAIAASEGRLPQQPARIVSTEKSRRISTRLATKLASSIGARVPARFLMGFIPLAGPIVNGFFNAQTLGEMAETAKKYYDHPFTIKQLDDLT
;
A
#
# COMPACT_ATOMS: atom_id res chain seq x y z
N MET A 1 2.89 -38.98 -26.76
CA MET A 1 3.39 -37.93 -25.85
C MET A 1 2.21 -37.13 -25.34
N THR A 2 1.58 -37.61 -24.28
CA THR A 2 0.48 -36.91 -23.59
C THR A 2 1.12 -35.93 -22.61
N LYS A 3 0.89 -34.62 -22.83
CA LYS A 3 1.14 -33.59 -21.81
C LYS A 3 0.27 -33.94 -20.60
N LEU A 4 0.89 -34.42 -19.53
CA LEU A 4 0.33 -34.33 -18.20
C LEU A 4 0.27 -32.82 -17.88
N GLU A 5 -0.90 -32.22 -18.03
CA GLU A 5 -1.21 -30.97 -17.35
C GLU A 5 -1.10 -31.25 -15.85
N THR A 6 -0.01 -30.78 -15.26
CA THR A 6 0.17 -30.80 -13.81
C THR A 6 -0.99 -30.00 -13.21
N ILE A 7 -1.90 -30.68 -12.53
CA ILE A 7 -2.96 -30.02 -11.76
C ILE A 7 -2.25 -29.16 -10.70
N MET A 8 -2.21 -27.86 -10.92
CA MET A 8 -1.60 -26.92 -9.99
C MET A 8 -2.26 -27.02 -8.63
N GLY A 9 -1.45 -27.13 -7.58
CA GLY A 9 -1.96 -27.19 -6.21
C GLY A 9 -2.70 -25.89 -5.84
N ILE A 10 -3.70 -25.97 -4.96
CA ILE A 10 -4.45 -24.79 -4.49
C ILE A 10 -3.52 -23.71 -3.93
N GLN A 11 -2.45 -24.11 -3.23
CA GLN A 11 -1.45 -23.16 -2.74
C GLN A 11 -0.70 -22.44 -3.85
N GLU A 12 -0.42 -23.12 -4.97
CA GLU A 12 0.24 -22.53 -6.14
C GLU A 12 -0.72 -21.57 -6.86
N GLN A 13 -2.00 -21.95 -7.02
CA GLN A 13 -3.02 -21.06 -7.58
C GLN A 13 -3.23 -19.81 -6.73
N ILE A 14 -3.23 -19.94 -5.39
CA ILE A 14 -3.29 -18.80 -4.47
C ILE A 14 -2.04 -17.93 -4.60
N ALA A 15 -0.85 -18.52 -4.64
CA ALA A 15 0.40 -17.78 -4.76
C ALA A 15 0.52 -17.06 -6.11
N GLU A 16 0.09 -17.69 -7.20
CA GLU A 16 0.01 -17.08 -8.53
C GLU A 16 -1.04 -15.97 -8.56
N ALA A 17 -2.25 -16.22 -8.03
CA ALA A 17 -3.28 -15.20 -7.90
C ALA A 17 -2.79 -14.00 -7.09
N ILE A 18 -2.06 -14.23 -5.99
CA ILE A 18 -1.40 -13.19 -5.21
C ILE A 18 -0.34 -12.46 -6.04
N THR A 19 0.49 -13.16 -6.79
CA THR A 19 1.58 -12.55 -7.57
C THR A 19 1.04 -11.73 -8.73
N SER A 20 0.13 -12.30 -9.53
CA SER A 20 -0.59 -11.63 -10.61
C SER A 20 -1.41 -10.47 -10.07
N ALA A 21 -2.05 -10.67 -8.92
CA ALA A 21 -2.68 -9.60 -8.21
C ALA A 21 -1.67 -8.47 -7.99
N PHE A 22 -0.55 -8.69 -7.29
CA PHE A 22 0.40 -7.62 -6.97
C PHE A 22 0.97 -6.84 -8.15
N ASP A 23 1.13 -7.47 -9.31
CA ASP A 23 1.55 -6.78 -10.53
C ASP A 23 0.45 -5.83 -11.07
N GLU A 24 -0.83 -6.08 -10.76
CA GLU A 24 -2.01 -5.30 -11.17
C GLU A 24 -2.66 -4.46 -10.03
N LEU A 25 -2.40 -4.76 -8.75
CA LEU A 25 -3.48 -4.68 -7.74
C LEU A 25 -3.70 -3.43 -6.93
N GLY A 26 -2.81 -2.45 -6.99
CA GLY A 26 -3.16 -1.22 -6.32
C GLY A 26 -4.54 -0.71 -6.79
N GLY A 27 -4.84 -0.90 -8.08
CA GLY A 27 -5.77 0.00 -8.74
C GLY A 27 -5.14 1.39 -8.76
N ASP A 28 -5.99 2.42 -8.74
CA ASP A 28 -5.55 3.81 -8.72
C ASP A 28 -5.58 4.38 -7.29
N PRO A 29 -4.42 4.67 -6.68
CA PRO A 29 -4.36 5.33 -5.37
C PRO A 29 -5.15 6.64 -5.34
N ASN A 30 -5.14 7.43 -6.42
CA ASN A 30 -5.86 8.71 -6.47
C ASN A 30 -7.37 8.50 -6.33
N SER A 31 -7.93 7.51 -7.02
CA SER A 31 -9.34 7.14 -6.87
C SER A 31 -9.70 6.74 -5.43
N ALA A 32 -8.85 5.94 -4.77
CA ALA A 32 -9.07 5.55 -3.37
C ALA A 32 -9.00 6.76 -2.42
N VAL A 33 -8.02 7.64 -2.62
CA VAL A 33 -7.86 8.88 -1.84
C VAL A 33 -9.05 9.81 -2.03
N GLN A 34 -9.49 10.05 -3.26
CA GLN A 34 -10.66 10.89 -3.55
C GLN A 34 -11.95 10.30 -2.95
N ALA A 35 -12.09 8.98 -2.96
CA ALA A 35 -13.24 8.32 -2.33
C ALA A 35 -13.19 8.48 -0.80
N ALA A 36 -12.02 8.26 -0.19
CA ALA A 36 -11.84 8.32 1.25
C ALA A 36 -12.06 9.73 1.82
N LEU A 37 -11.58 10.78 1.14
CA LEU A 37 -11.74 12.17 1.58
C LEU A 37 -13.20 12.68 1.56
N ARG A 38 -14.15 11.88 1.06
CA ARG A 38 -15.60 12.14 1.24
C ARG A 38 -16.08 11.79 2.65
N HIS A 39 -15.22 11.20 3.46
CA HIS A 39 -15.48 10.83 4.84
C HIS A 39 -14.71 11.76 5.78
N ASN A 40 -15.31 12.08 6.93
CA ASN A 40 -14.65 12.90 7.94
C ASN A 40 -13.79 12.08 8.90
N ARG A 41 -14.00 10.75 8.94
CA ARG A 41 -13.36 9.86 9.90
C ARG A 41 -12.87 8.59 9.22
N VAL A 42 -11.72 8.11 9.70
CA VAL A 42 -11.15 6.82 9.30
C VAL A 42 -12.13 5.68 9.53
N ASP A 43 -12.85 5.67 10.66
CA ASP A 43 -13.77 4.58 10.99
C ASP A 43 -14.95 4.51 10.00
N ASP A 44 -15.46 5.64 9.52
CA ASP A 44 -16.57 5.68 8.55
C ASP A 44 -16.14 5.08 7.20
N TRP A 45 -14.92 5.41 6.76
CA TRP A 45 -14.30 4.84 5.56
C TRP A 45 -14.09 3.33 5.69
N VAL A 46 -13.50 2.90 6.82
CA VAL A 46 -13.25 1.48 7.11
C VAL A 46 -14.56 0.70 7.13
N GLN A 47 -15.61 1.22 7.77
CA GLN A 47 -16.91 0.58 7.84
C GLN A 47 -17.53 0.42 6.44
N GLN A 48 -17.43 1.44 5.59
CA GLN A 48 -17.96 1.38 4.23
C GLN A 48 -17.25 0.31 3.38
N GLU A 49 -15.91 0.30 3.36
CA GLU A 49 -15.16 -0.68 2.58
C GLU A 49 -15.34 -2.11 3.12
N THR A 50 -15.44 -2.26 4.44
CA THR A 50 -15.75 -3.53 5.10
C THR A 50 -17.13 -4.06 4.70
N ALA A 51 -18.15 -3.19 4.63
CA ALA A 51 -19.47 -3.59 4.16
C ALA A 51 -19.45 -4.03 2.69
N LYS A 52 -18.73 -3.31 1.81
CA LYS A 52 -18.61 -3.67 0.38
C LYS A 52 -17.98 -5.05 0.19
N ILE A 53 -16.90 -5.36 0.90
CA ILE A 53 -16.23 -6.67 0.77
C ILE A 53 -17.06 -7.80 1.38
N ALA A 54 -17.80 -7.55 2.47
CA ALA A 54 -18.68 -8.54 3.07
C ALA A 54 -19.78 -8.99 2.10
N VAL A 55 -20.40 -8.02 1.40
CA VAL A 55 -21.42 -8.29 0.38
C VAL A 55 -20.82 -9.07 -0.80
N ALA A 56 -19.67 -8.64 -1.32
CA ALA A 56 -19.01 -9.33 -2.43
C ALA A 56 -18.64 -10.79 -2.08
N GLY A 57 -18.05 -11.02 -0.90
CA GLY A 57 -17.73 -12.36 -0.43
C GLY A 57 -18.96 -13.25 -0.23
N GLY A 58 -20.10 -12.66 0.16
CA GLY A 58 -21.38 -13.38 0.21
C GLY A 58 -21.84 -13.85 -1.17
N VAL A 59 -21.76 -12.98 -2.17
CA VAL A 59 -22.18 -13.30 -3.55
C VAL A 59 -21.31 -14.40 -4.17
N GLU A 60 -19.99 -14.38 -3.96
CA GLU A 60 -19.05 -15.38 -4.52
C GLU A 60 -19.39 -16.82 -4.11
N MET A 61 -19.95 -17.02 -2.92
CA MET A 61 -20.30 -18.34 -2.37
C MET A 61 -21.77 -18.71 -2.59
N ALA A 62 -22.57 -17.84 -3.21
CA ALA A 62 -23.99 -18.08 -3.43
C ALA A 62 -24.26 -19.09 -4.57
N VAL A 63 -23.26 -19.42 -5.40
CA VAL A 63 -23.39 -20.36 -6.52
C VAL A 63 -22.67 -21.68 -6.22
N PRO A 64 -23.40 -22.76 -5.88
CA PRO A 64 -22.82 -24.07 -5.66
C PRO A 64 -22.06 -24.58 -6.89
N GLY A 65 -20.92 -25.24 -6.69
CA GLY A 65 -20.10 -25.84 -7.76
C GLY A 65 -19.17 -24.90 -8.53
N LEU A 66 -19.36 -23.57 -8.47
CA LEU A 66 -18.45 -22.59 -9.11
C LEU A 66 -17.43 -21.97 -8.15
N HIS A 67 -17.59 -22.17 -6.84
CA HIS A 67 -16.77 -21.54 -5.79
C HIS A 67 -15.27 -21.83 -5.93
N ALA A 68 -14.86 -23.00 -6.43
CA ALA A 68 -13.43 -23.28 -6.64
C ALA A 68 -12.80 -22.42 -7.74
N LEU A 69 -13.58 -22.07 -8.78
CA LEU A 69 -13.13 -21.22 -9.89
C LEU A 69 -13.14 -19.74 -9.54
N THR A 70 -13.90 -19.32 -8.53
CA THR A 70 -13.99 -17.92 -8.10
C THR A 70 -12.97 -17.56 -7.01
N ILE A 71 -12.24 -18.53 -6.44
CA ILE A 71 -11.22 -18.27 -5.42
C ILE A 71 -10.14 -17.27 -5.88
N PRO A 72 -9.51 -17.44 -7.06
CA PRO A 72 -8.50 -16.47 -7.52
C PRO A 72 -9.08 -15.06 -7.65
N ALA A 73 -10.27 -14.93 -8.25
CA ALA A 73 -10.95 -13.65 -8.41
C ALA A 73 -11.31 -13.00 -7.07
N GLY A 74 -11.78 -13.78 -6.09
CA GLY A 74 -12.10 -13.29 -4.75
C GLY A 74 -10.85 -12.87 -3.95
N ILE A 75 -9.71 -13.54 -4.15
CA ILE A 75 -8.43 -13.13 -3.56
C ILE A 75 -7.95 -11.82 -4.17
N THR A 76 -7.97 -11.71 -5.51
CA THR A 76 -7.66 -10.47 -6.24
C THR A 76 -8.56 -9.33 -5.78
N PHE A 77 -9.87 -9.56 -5.66
CA PHE A 77 -10.79 -8.53 -5.18
C PHE A 77 -10.52 -8.12 -3.72
N LEU A 78 -10.27 -9.10 -2.83
CA LEU A 78 -9.92 -8.85 -1.43
C LEU A 78 -8.64 -8.01 -1.31
N LEU A 79 -7.57 -8.40 -2.00
CA LEU A 79 -6.31 -7.68 -1.98
C LEU A 79 -6.48 -6.25 -2.55
N HIS A 80 -7.31 -6.06 -3.58
CA HIS A 80 -7.60 -4.74 -4.14
C HIS A 80 -8.32 -3.85 -3.12
N LYS A 81 -9.23 -4.44 -2.33
CA LYS A 81 -9.86 -3.75 -1.20
C LYS A 81 -8.89 -3.47 -0.07
N MET A 82 -7.94 -4.36 0.21
CA MET A 82 -6.85 -4.12 1.17
C MET A 82 -5.97 -2.94 0.75
N ALA A 83 -5.69 -2.77 -0.55
CA ALA A 83 -5.00 -1.59 -1.08
C ALA A 83 -5.84 -0.32 -0.87
N THR A 84 -7.07 -0.34 -1.38
CA THR A 84 -8.01 0.78 -1.35
C THR A 84 -8.22 1.30 0.07
N ILE A 85 -8.53 0.40 1.03
CA ILE A 85 -8.77 0.80 2.41
C ILE A 85 -7.53 1.44 3.03
N SER A 86 -6.35 0.89 2.77
CA SER A 86 -5.07 1.35 3.33
C SER A 86 -4.72 2.75 2.86
N TRP A 87 -4.79 3.01 1.56
CA TRP A 87 -4.50 4.33 1.02
C TRP A 87 -5.51 5.38 1.48
N GLY A 88 -6.80 5.00 1.55
CA GLY A 88 -7.81 5.90 2.10
C GLY A 88 -7.55 6.27 3.57
N ILE A 89 -7.07 5.32 4.38
CA ILE A 89 -6.63 5.60 5.77
C ILE A 89 -5.46 6.59 5.79
N GLY A 90 -4.46 6.41 4.92
CA GLY A 90 -3.32 7.31 4.82
C GLY A 90 -3.75 8.74 4.45
N ALA A 91 -4.65 8.89 3.48
CA ALA A 91 -5.18 10.19 3.07
C ALA A 91 -5.95 10.88 4.21
N LEU A 92 -6.84 10.15 4.90
CA LEU A 92 -7.59 10.67 6.05
C LEU A 92 -6.68 11.01 7.24
N LYS A 93 -5.49 10.42 7.32
CA LYS A 93 -4.45 10.78 8.29
C LYS A 93 -3.49 11.87 7.79
N GLY A 94 -3.69 12.40 6.58
CA GLY A 94 -2.85 13.45 5.99
C GLY A 94 -1.43 12.99 5.68
N ALA A 95 -1.26 11.73 5.28
CA ALA A 95 -0.01 11.20 4.75
C ALA A 95 0.04 11.34 3.22
N TYR A 96 1.24 11.45 2.67
CA TYR A 96 1.45 11.24 1.23
C TYR A 96 1.42 9.74 0.95
N ILE A 97 0.62 9.31 -0.04
CA ILE A 97 0.50 7.90 -0.41
C ILE A 97 1.59 7.55 -1.43
N VAL A 98 2.57 6.76 -0.99
CA VAL A 98 3.72 6.38 -1.80
C VAL A 98 3.42 5.10 -2.56
N GLU A 99 3.16 5.22 -3.86
CA GLU A 99 2.96 4.08 -4.78
C GLU A 99 3.68 4.34 -6.10
N THR A 100 5.01 4.20 -6.11
CA THR A 100 5.88 4.31 -7.29
C THR A 100 6.27 2.92 -7.79
N ALA A 101 7.09 2.80 -8.84
CA ALA A 101 7.58 1.50 -9.29
C ALA A 101 8.47 0.81 -8.22
N GLN A 102 9.21 1.62 -7.46
CA GLN A 102 10.22 1.17 -6.50
C GLN A 102 9.68 1.09 -5.06
N TYR A 103 8.77 2.00 -4.70
CA TYR A 103 8.27 2.19 -3.34
C TYR A 103 6.75 2.01 -3.27
N SER A 104 6.27 1.30 -2.24
CA SER A 104 4.84 1.04 -2.06
C SER A 104 4.49 1.00 -0.58
N ASP A 105 3.61 1.90 -0.13
CA ASP A 105 3.09 1.91 1.24
C ASP A 105 2.32 0.61 1.50
N LEU A 106 1.56 0.16 0.50
CA LEU A 106 0.87 -1.13 0.55
C LEU A 106 1.84 -2.28 0.86
N ARG A 107 3.03 -2.30 0.26
CA ARG A 107 4.05 -3.32 0.56
C ARG A 107 4.50 -3.28 2.03
N ASN A 108 4.74 -2.10 2.58
CA ASN A 108 5.09 -1.95 4.00
C ASN A 108 3.94 -2.42 4.91
N ILE A 109 2.71 -2.00 4.63
CA ILE A 109 1.53 -2.37 5.41
C ILE A 109 1.28 -3.87 5.35
N LEU A 110 1.40 -4.51 4.18
CA LEU A 110 1.28 -5.95 4.05
C LEU A 110 2.39 -6.70 4.78
N THR A 111 3.61 -6.15 4.79
CA THR A 111 4.72 -6.72 5.55
C THR A 111 4.44 -6.70 7.04
N LEU A 112 3.88 -5.60 7.55
CA LEU A 112 3.41 -5.49 8.94
C LEU A 112 2.25 -6.46 9.21
N TRP A 113 1.26 -6.52 8.33
CA TRP A 113 0.07 -7.37 8.49
C TRP A 113 0.47 -8.85 8.54
N ALA A 114 1.32 -9.27 7.61
CA ALA A 114 1.89 -10.63 7.55
C ALA A 114 2.83 -10.95 8.73
N ASN A 115 3.23 -9.96 9.53
CA ASN A 115 4.04 -10.11 10.73
C ASN A 115 3.24 -9.80 12.00
N SER A 116 1.97 -10.25 12.02
CA SER A 116 1.05 -10.09 13.17
C SER A 116 0.76 -8.65 13.56
N SER A 117 0.89 -7.70 12.63
CA SER A 117 0.67 -6.26 12.86
C SER A 117 1.56 -5.67 13.96
N TYR A 118 2.71 -6.30 14.23
CA TYR A 118 3.71 -5.78 15.15
C TYR A 118 4.52 -4.69 14.44
N TYR A 119 4.45 -3.47 14.95
CA TYR A 119 5.15 -2.34 14.36
C TYR A 119 6.64 -2.41 14.72
N THR A 120 7.45 -2.84 13.75
CA THR A 120 8.91 -2.77 13.84
C THR A 120 9.43 -2.02 12.62
N PRO A 121 10.04 -0.83 12.79
CA PRO A 121 10.63 -0.09 11.68
C PRO A 121 11.53 -0.96 10.80
N HIS A 122 12.39 -1.78 11.41
CA HIS A 122 13.37 -2.61 10.71
C HIS A 122 12.79 -3.69 9.77
N VAL A 123 11.48 -3.96 9.78
CA VAL A 123 10.87 -4.87 8.80
C VAL A 123 10.26 -4.14 7.60
N MET A 124 10.21 -2.81 7.64
CA MET A 124 9.70 -1.96 6.57
C MET A 124 10.87 -1.43 5.73
N ASP A 125 10.56 -1.06 4.49
CA ASP A 125 11.56 -0.44 3.61
C ASP A 125 11.79 1.03 3.98
N TYR A 126 10.72 1.72 4.39
CA TYR A 126 10.67 3.12 4.81
C TYR A 126 9.45 3.32 5.72
N VAL A 127 9.35 4.46 6.41
CA VAL A 127 8.15 4.81 7.20
C VAL A 127 7.21 5.71 6.41
N ALA A 128 5.94 5.76 6.80
CA ALA A 128 4.95 6.65 6.17
C ALA A 128 5.45 8.11 6.13
N ILE A 129 5.06 8.87 5.11
CA ILE A 129 5.48 10.28 4.97
C ILE A 129 4.31 11.20 5.26
N LYS A 130 4.50 12.18 6.15
CA LYS A 130 3.46 13.20 6.38
C LYS A 130 3.35 14.14 5.17
N MET A 131 2.14 14.50 4.77
CA MET A 131 1.92 15.34 3.58
C MET A 131 2.50 16.76 3.75
N ASP A 132 2.49 17.33 4.95
CA ASP A 132 3.09 18.64 5.22
C ASP A 132 4.62 18.61 5.07
N LEU A 133 5.27 17.53 5.51
CA LEU A 133 6.67 17.27 5.27
C LEU A 133 6.95 17.15 3.77
N PHE A 134 6.15 16.38 3.04
CA PHE A 134 6.33 16.26 1.59
C PHE A 134 6.24 17.63 0.90
N ALA A 135 5.19 18.41 1.20
CA ALA A 135 5.04 19.75 0.68
C ALA A 135 6.20 20.69 1.08
N TYR A 136 6.73 20.54 2.30
CA TYR A 136 7.88 21.29 2.79
C TYR A 136 9.15 20.95 2.01
N VAL A 137 9.47 19.66 1.81
CA VAL A 137 10.66 19.26 1.04
C VAL A 137 10.56 19.63 -0.44
N CYS A 138 9.34 19.85 -0.95
CA CYS A 138 9.14 20.46 -2.26
C CYS A 138 9.46 21.96 -2.30
N THR A 139 9.78 22.63 -1.20
CA THR A 139 10.29 24.01 -1.18
C THR A 139 11.82 24.06 -1.27
N VAL A 140 12.40 25.19 -1.68
CA VAL A 140 13.88 25.31 -1.80
C VAL A 140 14.55 25.08 -0.45
N GLU A 141 14.00 25.66 0.62
CA GLU A 141 14.51 25.50 1.98
C GLU A 141 14.41 24.05 2.46
N GLY A 142 13.23 23.42 2.34
CA GLY A 142 13.03 22.05 2.80
C GLY A 142 13.86 21.04 2.01
N TYR A 143 14.04 21.25 0.70
CA TYR A 143 14.91 20.42 -0.13
C TYR A 143 16.39 20.52 0.31
N GLN A 144 16.87 21.73 0.60
CA GLN A 144 18.23 21.92 1.12
C GLN A 144 18.42 21.22 2.47
N LYS A 145 17.44 21.29 3.36
CA LYS A 145 17.48 20.52 4.62
C LYS A 145 17.50 19.02 4.39
N LEU A 146 16.71 18.52 3.44
CA LEU A 146 16.71 17.11 3.06
C LEU A 146 18.09 16.64 2.59
N GLU A 147 18.76 17.42 1.75
CA GLU A 147 20.13 17.12 1.28
C GLU A 147 21.15 17.07 2.43
N VAL A 148 21.08 18.04 3.36
CA VAL A 148 21.93 18.05 4.55
C VAL A 148 21.66 16.84 5.43
N ALA A 149 20.39 16.49 5.65
CA ALA A 149 20.01 15.31 6.43
C ALA A 149 20.57 14.02 5.80
N ILE A 150 20.43 13.84 4.48
CA ILE A 150 20.98 12.69 3.75
C ILE A 150 22.51 12.63 3.95
N ALA A 151 23.22 13.73 3.72
CA ALA A 151 24.67 13.79 3.89
C ALA A 151 25.12 13.50 5.33
N ASN A 152 24.36 13.95 6.33
CA ASN A 152 24.62 13.67 7.74
C ASN A 152 24.36 12.20 8.10
N THR A 153 23.44 11.53 7.40
CA THR A 153 23.14 10.11 7.67
C THR A 153 24.24 9.16 7.19
N ASP A 154 24.96 9.52 6.12
CA ASP A 154 26.13 8.75 5.67
C ASP A 154 27.29 8.78 6.68
N ALA A 155 27.30 9.75 7.60
CA ALA A 155 28.35 9.94 8.60
C ALA A 155 27.98 9.41 10.00
N LYS A 156 26.73 8.99 10.23
CA LYS A 156 26.20 8.59 11.55
C LYS A 156 25.60 7.20 11.46
N ASP A 157 25.66 6.42 12.54
CA ASP A 157 25.01 5.10 12.65
C ASP A 157 23.48 5.26 12.80
N ILE A 158 22.83 5.74 11.73
CA ILE A 158 21.39 5.98 11.66
C ILE A 158 20.68 4.75 11.11
N ASP A 159 19.47 4.50 11.60
CA ASP A 159 18.63 3.40 11.13
C ASP A 159 18.41 3.47 9.61
N ASN A 160 18.71 2.37 8.91
CA ASN A 160 18.55 2.23 7.46
C ASN A 160 17.15 2.60 6.98
N VAL A 161 16.12 2.38 7.80
CA VAL A 161 14.74 2.72 7.45
C VAL A 161 14.57 4.24 7.30
N ILE A 162 15.23 5.02 8.14
CA ILE A 162 15.21 6.49 8.07
C ILE A 162 16.00 6.96 6.85
N VAL A 163 17.20 6.40 6.62
CA VAL A 163 18.00 6.68 5.40
C VAL A 163 17.18 6.45 4.14
N ASN A 164 16.52 5.28 4.05
CA ASN A 164 15.63 4.97 2.94
C ASN A 164 14.48 5.97 2.82
N THR A 165 13.85 6.34 3.94
CA THR A 165 12.75 7.32 3.96
C THR A 165 13.19 8.67 3.38
N LEU A 166 14.39 9.14 3.69
CA LEU A 166 14.94 10.38 3.11
C LEU A 166 15.16 10.25 1.60
N HIS A 167 15.67 9.12 1.13
CA HIS A 167 15.82 8.86 -0.31
C HIS A 167 14.47 8.76 -1.04
N VAL A 168 13.45 8.16 -0.41
CA VAL A 168 12.08 8.15 -0.95
C VAL A 168 11.56 9.58 -1.07
N LEU A 169 11.67 10.38 -0.01
CA LEU A 169 11.28 11.80 -0.03
C LEU A 169 11.94 12.57 -1.16
N LYS A 170 13.25 12.37 -1.36
CA LYS A 170 14.02 13.03 -2.42
C LYS A 170 13.52 12.65 -3.81
N SER A 171 13.41 11.34 -4.09
CA SER A 171 12.90 10.83 -5.37
C SER A 171 11.50 11.38 -5.66
N LEU A 172 10.59 11.37 -4.69
CA LEU A 172 9.24 11.93 -4.85
C LEU A 172 9.27 13.44 -5.12
N ALA A 173 10.13 14.19 -4.44
CA ALA A 173 10.24 15.64 -4.61
C ALA A 173 10.85 16.03 -5.97
N ASP A 174 11.81 15.23 -6.46
CA ASP A 174 12.46 15.40 -7.76
C ASP A 174 11.50 15.08 -8.92
N GLU A 175 10.65 14.07 -8.75
CA GLU A 175 9.73 13.56 -9.79
C GLU A 175 8.39 14.32 -9.82
N LEU A 176 8.05 15.11 -8.80
CA LEU A 176 6.74 15.77 -8.67
C LEU A 176 6.35 16.63 -9.89
N ALA A 177 7.32 17.34 -10.48
CA ALA A 177 7.06 18.22 -11.62
C ALA A 177 6.67 17.44 -12.90
N GLU A 178 7.02 16.16 -13.00
CA GLU A 178 6.81 15.33 -14.19
C GLU A 178 5.72 14.26 -13.98
N ASP A 179 5.42 13.90 -12.72
CA ASP A 179 4.41 12.89 -12.40
C ASP A 179 3.02 13.51 -12.14
N GLU A 180 2.16 13.45 -13.16
CA GLU A 180 0.76 13.89 -13.07
C GLU A 180 -0.05 13.20 -11.97
N ARG A 181 0.27 11.95 -11.63
CA ARG A 181 -0.40 11.24 -10.53
C ARG A 181 0.04 11.78 -9.19
N ALA A 182 1.32 12.10 -9.02
CA ALA A 182 1.84 12.74 -7.83
C ALA A 182 1.24 14.14 -7.65
N LYS A 183 1.17 14.94 -8.72
CA LYS A 183 0.52 16.27 -8.68
C LYS A 183 -0.94 16.17 -8.22
N LEU A 184 -1.71 15.24 -8.79
CA LEU A 184 -3.09 15.00 -8.39
C LEU A 184 -3.20 14.58 -6.93
N MET A 185 -2.31 13.71 -6.45
CA MET A 185 -2.26 13.26 -5.05
C MET A 185 -2.05 14.43 -4.09
N VAL A 186 -1.05 15.28 -4.35
CA VAL A 186 -0.75 16.46 -3.53
C VAL A 186 -1.92 17.43 -3.55
N ASN A 187 -2.48 17.72 -4.72
CA ASN A 187 -3.65 18.59 -4.86
C ASN A 187 -4.84 18.08 -4.04
N THR A 188 -5.08 16.77 -4.10
CA THR A 188 -6.22 16.14 -3.43
C THR A 188 -6.09 16.16 -1.90
N ILE A 189 -4.90 15.90 -1.36
CA ILE A 189 -4.71 15.78 0.10
C ILE A 189 -4.30 17.10 0.75
N ALA A 190 -3.39 17.85 0.13
CA ALA A 190 -2.85 19.10 0.69
C ALA A 190 -3.64 20.34 0.29
N GLY A 191 -4.49 20.24 -0.74
CA GLY A 191 -5.24 21.35 -1.31
C GLY A 191 -4.47 22.10 -2.40
N GLU A 192 -5.23 22.84 -3.21
CA GLU A 192 -4.76 23.51 -4.43
C GLU A 192 -3.61 24.49 -4.18
N ASP A 193 -3.74 25.35 -3.17
CA ASP A 193 -2.72 26.36 -2.85
C ASP A 193 -1.38 25.73 -2.47
N VAL A 194 -1.40 24.64 -1.70
CA VAL A 194 -0.18 23.94 -1.28
C VAL A 194 0.43 23.21 -2.47
N ALA A 195 -0.39 22.53 -3.26
CA ALA A 195 0.05 21.80 -4.44
C ALA A 195 0.68 22.73 -5.49
N HIS A 196 0.04 23.85 -5.81
CA HIS A 196 0.57 24.82 -6.76
C HIS A 196 1.95 25.33 -6.34
N ARG A 197 2.14 25.65 -5.05
CA ARG A 197 3.45 26.07 -4.52
C ARG A 197 4.50 24.96 -4.60
N ALA A 198 4.14 23.73 -4.22
CA ALA A 198 5.04 22.59 -4.25
C ALA A 198 5.48 22.26 -5.69
N ILE A 199 4.55 22.24 -6.64
CA ILE A 199 4.80 21.95 -8.06
C ILE A 199 5.68 23.04 -8.67
N ALA A 200 5.31 24.32 -8.53
CA ALA A 200 6.11 25.42 -9.08
C ALA A 200 7.54 25.45 -8.50
N ALA A 201 7.71 25.09 -7.23
CA ALA A 201 9.01 25.00 -6.60
C ALA A 201 9.83 23.79 -7.09
N SER A 202 9.18 22.70 -7.51
CA SER A 202 9.84 21.53 -8.10
C SER A 202 10.24 21.71 -9.57
N GLU A 203 9.47 22.46 -10.37
CA GLU A 203 9.77 22.73 -11.79
C GLU A 203 11.12 23.44 -12.00
N GLY A 204 11.54 24.26 -11.04
CA GLY A 204 12.83 24.94 -11.05
C GLY A 204 14.04 24.03 -10.73
N ARG A 205 13.83 22.76 -10.42
CA ARG A 205 14.86 21.82 -9.91
C ARG A 205 15.35 20.78 -10.92
N LEU A 206 15.16 21.01 -12.22
CA LEU A 206 15.59 20.08 -13.28
C LEU A 206 16.93 19.40 -12.91
N PRO A 207 16.96 18.05 -12.84
CA PRO A 207 18.06 17.32 -12.23
C PRO A 207 19.38 17.66 -12.95
N GLN A 208 20.32 18.29 -12.24
CA GLN A 208 21.60 18.71 -12.83
C GLN A 208 22.52 17.53 -13.20
N GLN A 209 22.15 16.32 -12.81
CA GLN A 209 22.71 15.09 -13.35
C GLN A 209 21.54 14.15 -13.64
N PRO A 210 21.51 13.47 -14.80
CA PRO A 210 20.61 12.33 -14.95
C PRO A 210 20.95 11.40 -13.80
N ALA A 211 20.02 11.23 -12.86
CA ALA A 211 20.14 10.27 -11.77
C ALA A 211 20.70 9.01 -12.41
N ARG A 212 21.85 8.52 -11.93
CA ARG A 212 22.44 7.29 -12.45
C ARG A 212 21.38 6.23 -12.22
N ILE A 213 20.60 5.94 -13.24
CA ILE A 213 19.51 4.99 -13.20
C ILE A 213 20.22 3.64 -13.02
N VAL A 214 20.51 3.28 -11.78
CA VAL A 214 20.67 1.88 -11.39
C VAL A 214 19.24 1.32 -11.38
N SER A 215 18.59 1.33 -12.56
CA SER A 215 17.44 0.49 -12.83
C SER A 215 18.00 -0.91 -12.97
N THR A 216 18.31 -1.51 -11.83
CA THR A 216 17.72 -2.83 -11.69
C THR A 216 16.23 -2.56 -11.74
N GLU A 217 15.58 -3.12 -12.75
CA GLU A 217 14.14 -3.14 -12.97
C GLU A 217 13.49 -3.81 -11.75
N LYS A 218 13.51 -3.12 -10.60
CA LYS A 218 12.79 -3.47 -9.38
C LYS A 218 11.35 -3.09 -9.68
N SER A 219 10.71 -3.96 -10.47
CA SER A 219 9.26 -4.02 -10.57
C SER A 219 8.67 -4.04 -9.17
N ARG A 220 7.43 -3.57 -9.01
CA ARG A 220 6.62 -3.63 -7.77
C ARG A 220 6.43 -5.06 -7.21
N ARG A 221 7.15 -6.05 -7.75
CA ARG A 221 7.12 -7.44 -7.33
C ARG A 221 7.34 -7.54 -5.84
N ILE A 222 6.34 -8.09 -5.18
CA ILE A 222 6.44 -8.54 -3.81
C ILE A 222 7.49 -9.65 -3.73
N SER A 223 8.33 -9.60 -2.69
CA SER A 223 9.29 -10.68 -2.46
C SER A 223 8.56 -12.02 -2.35
N THR A 224 9.11 -13.09 -2.91
CA THR A 224 8.53 -14.44 -2.80
C THR A 224 8.20 -14.80 -1.36
N ARG A 225 9.06 -14.38 -0.41
CA ARG A 225 8.84 -14.59 1.03
C ARG A 225 7.56 -13.91 1.54
N LEU A 226 7.33 -12.65 1.15
CA LEU A 226 6.11 -11.94 1.53
C LEU A 226 4.89 -12.55 0.83
N ALA A 227 4.97 -12.88 -0.46
CA ALA A 227 3.90 -13.58 -1.18
C ALA A 227 3.53 -14.90 -0.49
N THR A 228 4.52 -15.71 -0.08
CA THR A 228 4.28 -16.95 0.68
C THR A 228 3.65 -16.69 2.04
N LYS A 229 4.08 -15.66 2.78
CA LYS A 229 3.48 -15.30 4.07
C LYS A 229 2.03 -14.80 3.91
N LEU A 230 1.75 -14.04 2.86
CA LEU A 230 0.39 -13.61 2.53
C LEU A 230 -0.45 -14.83 2.14
N ALA A 231 0.08 -15.71 1.29
CA ALA A 231 -0.57 -16.96 0.90
C ALA A 231 -0.85 -17.86 2.10
N SER A 232 0.04 -17.94 3.09
CA SER A 232 -0.20 -18.69 4.32
C SER A 232 -1.25 -18.03 5.20
N SER A 233 -1.23 -16.70 5.33
CA SER A 233 -2.17 -15.94 6.17
C SER A 233 -3.59 -15.97 5.60
N ILE A 234 -3.73 -15.83 4.29
CA ILE A 234 -5.00 -15.96 3.55
C ILE A 234 -5.40 -17.44 3.50
N GLY A 235 -4.48 -18.32 3.13
CA GLY A 235 -4.67 -19.76 2.97
C GLY A 235 -5.10 -20.45 4.27
N ALA A 236 -4.62 -20.03 5.43
CA ALA A 236 -5.08 -20.55 6.72
C ALA A 236 -6.58 -20.31 6.97
N ARG A 237 -7.19 -19.33 6.26
CA ARG A 237 -8.63 -18.99 6.35
C ARG A 237 -9.48 -19.70 5.29
N VAL A 238 -8.87 -20.46 4.37
CA VAL A 238 -9.53 -21.16 3.27
C VAL A 238 -10.16 -22.52 3.66
N PRO A 239 -9.57 -23.36 4.55
CA PRO A 239 -10.17 -24.66 4.91
C PRO A 239 -11.60 -24.56 5.46
N ALA A 240 -11.92 -23.49 6.19
CA ALA A 240 -13.27 -23.24 6.70
C ALA A 240 -14.29 -22.93 5.59
N ARG A 241 -13.84 -22.33 4.47
CA ARG A 241 -14.69 -21.95 3.33
C ARG A 241 -15.13 -23.18 2.52
N PHE A 242 -14.29 -24.20 2.42
CA PHE A 242 -14.59 -25.43 1.68
C PHE A 242 -15.55 -26.37 2.43
N LEU A 243 -15.38 -26.55 3.75
CA LEU A 243 -16.26 -27.42 4.53
C LEU A 243 -17.70 -26.88 4.62
N MET A 244 -17.86 -25.55 4.59
CA MET A 244 -19.16 -24.88 4.76
C MET A 244 -19.83 -24.46 3.44
N GLY A 245 -19.10 -24.46 2.31
CA GLY A 245 -19.62 -24.13 0.99
C GLY A 245 -20.72 -25.08 0.47
N PHE A 246 -20.94 -26.20 1.15
CA PHE A 246 -22.04 -27.14 0.88
C PHE A 246 -23.37 -26.76 1.56
N ILE A 247 -23.38 -25.72 2.41
CA ILE A 247 -24.59 -25.22 3.08
C ILE A 247 -25.00 -23.89 2.42
N PRO A 248 -26.12 -23.85 1.64
CA PRO A 248 -26.49 -22.75 0.75
C PRO A 248 -26.61 -21.35 1.38
N LEU A 249 -26.78 -21.27 2.71
CA LEU A 249 -26.88 -20.00 3.45
C LEU A 249 -25.68 -19.74 4.35
N ALA A 250 -25.03 -20.78 4.89
CA ALA A 250 -23.91 -20.60 5.80
C ALA A 250 -22.61 -20.22 5.05
N GLY A 251 -22.38 -20.77 3.85
CA GLY A 251 -21.21 -20.45 3.03
C GLY A 251 -21.06 -18.95 2.72
N PRO A 252 -22.08 -18.29 2.15
CA PRO A 252 -22.09 -16.85 1.91
C PRO A 252 -21.81 -16.00 3.15
N ILE A 253 -22.52 -16.25 4.26
CA ILE A 253 -22.40 -15.46 5.49
C ILE A 253 -20.98 -15.57 6.06
N VAL A 254 -20.46 -16.79 6.12
CA VAL A 254 -19.13 -17.07 6.66
C VAL A 254 -18.03 -16.45 5.80
N ASN A 255 -18.12 -16.52 4.46
CA ASN A 255 -17.13 -15.90 3.58
C ASN A 255 -17.17 -14.36 3.66
N GLY A 256 -18.36 -13.77 3.66
CA GLY A 256 -18.53 -12.34 3.88
C GLY A 256 -17.93 -11.88 5.22
N PHE A 257 -18.18 -12.63 6.29
CA PHE A 257 -17.60 -12.38 7.61
C PHE A 257 -16.07 -12.46 7.60
N PHE A 258 -15.47 -13.52 7.02
CA PHE A 258 -14.03 -13.65 6.97
C PHE A 258 -13.34 -12.56 6.14
N ASN A 259 -13.96 -12.15 5.03
CA ASN A 259 -13.42 -11.05 4.24
C ASN A 259 -13.51 -9.73 5.00
N ALA A 260 -14.62 -9.47 5.69
CA ALA A 260 -14.79 -8.31 6.54
C ALA A 260 -13.75 -8.27 7.67
N GLN A 261 -13.55 -9.40 8.36
CA GLN A 261 -12.53 -9.52 9.40
C GLN A 261 -11.13 -9.26 8.86
N THR A 262 -10.79 -9.85 7.71
CA THR A 262 -9.47 -9.67 7.08
C THR A 262 -9.24 -8.20 6.72
N LEU A 263 -10.26 -7.53 6.18
CA LEU A 263 -10.17 -6.11 5.85
C LEU A 263 -10.06 -5.23 7.10
N GLY A 264 -10.75 -5.58 8.18
CA GLY A 264 -10.62 -4.90 9.48
C GLY A 264 -9.22 -5.00 10.07
N GLU A 265 -8.60 -6.19 10.04
CA GLU A 265 -7.21 -6.37 10.49
C GLU A 265 -6.21 -5.59 9.63
N MET A 266 -6.45 -5.54 8.31
CA MET A 266 -5.67 -4.72 7.39
C MET A 266 -5.80 -3.23 7.72
N ALA A 267 -7.02 -2.76 7.99
CA ALA A 267 -7.28 -1.38 8.39
C ALA A 267 -6.53 -1.01 9.67
N GLU A 268 -6.53 -1.87 10.69
CA GLU A 268 -5.78 -1.65 11.93
C GLU A 268 -4.26 -1.61 11.69
N THR A 269 -3.77 -2.44 10.77
CA THR A 269 -2.34 -2.39 10.37
C THR A 269 -2.00 -1.09 9.65
N ALA A 270 -2.85 -0.66 8.72
CA ALA A 270 -2.66 0.59 8.00
C ALA A 270 -2.72 1.79 8.95
N LYS A 271 -3.65 1.80 9.92
CA LYS A 271 -3.70 2.81 10.98
C LYS A 271 -2.36 2.90 11.70
N LYS A 272 -1.83 1.77 12.19
CA LYS A 272 -0.52 1.72 12.86
C LYS A 272 0.61 2.26 12.00
N TYR A 273 0.65 1.92 10.71
CA TYR A 273 1.66 2.44 9.78
C TYR A 273 1.59 3.96 9.65
N TYR A 274 0.40 4.49 9.38
CA TYR A 274 0.18 5.94 9.18
C TYR A 274 0.10 6.76 10.47
N ASP A 275 0.05 6.12 11.64
CA ASP A 275 0.14 6.78 12.96
C ASP A 275 1.57 7.15 13.35
N HIS A 276 2.56 6.63 12.63
CA HIS A 276 3.98 6.91 12.86
C HIS A 276 4.66 7.48 11.62
N PRO A 277 4.13 8.58 11.01
CA PRO A 277 4.75 9.15 9.84
C PRO A 277 6.04 9.87 10.20
N PHE A 278 6.96 9.95 9.23
CA PHE A 278 8.09 10.85 9.27
C PHE A 278 7.61 12.30 9.10
N THR A 279 8.16 13.20 9.91
CA THR A 279 7.68 14.59 10.07
C THR A 279 8.80 15.61 9.86
N ILE A 280 8.42 16.88 9.68
CA ILE A 280 9.36 18.01 9.59
C ILE A 280 10.28 18.07 10.81
N LYS A 281 9.75 17.85 12.01
CA LYS A 281 10.56 17.84 13.23
C LYS A 281 11.67 16.79 13.19
N GLN A 282 11.35 15.58 12.73
CA GLN A 282 12.35 14.52 12.63
C GLN A 282 13.37 14.81 11.53
N LEU A 283 12.98 15.49 10.44
CA LEU A 283 13.95 15.99 9.46
C LEU A 283 14.90 17.02 10.08
N ASP A 284 14.37 17.97 10.85
CA ASP A 284 15.16 18.99 11.55
C ASP A 284 16.14 18.38 12.56
N ASP A 285 15.76 17.30 13.26
CA ASP A 285 16.62 16.59 14.20
C ASP A 285 17.82 15.89 13.52
N LEU A 286 17.81 15.74 12.19
CA LEU A 286 18.87 15.10 11.40
C LEU A 286 19.87 16.08 10.76
N THR A 287 19.52 17.36 10.66
CA THR A 287 20.36 18.42 10.08
C THR A 287 21.25 19.07 11.13
#